data_AF-A0A942LK04-F1
#
_entry.id   AF-A0A942LK04-F1
#
_cell.length_a   1.000
_cell.length_b   1.000
_cell.length_c   1.000
_cell.angle_alpha   90.00
_cell.angle_beta   90.00
_cell.angle_gamma   90.00
#
_symmetry.space_group_name_H-M   'P 1'
#
loop_
_entity.id
_entity.type
_entity.pdbx_description
1 polymer ?
#
loop_
_entity_poly.entity_id
_entity_poly.type
_entity_poly.pdbx_seq_one_letter_code
_entity_poly.pdbx_strand_id
1 'polypeptide(L)'
;MKYLLLILLVLAFVFSGCEQNSTKWQDNNDRPPVVYDGDDEWGDDEEEIVPEDPCTTENEQWNTFMADVEAALGIDLSEVLVNGEPISCSILACLEENYNNHGKFVSCIAHLTNDMVKAGIITGKQKGVIQSIAGASDIGKPVQTIGAKGKKK
;
A
#
# COMPACT_ATOMS: atom_id res chain seq x y z
N MET A 1 23.50 28.76 33.63
CA MET A 1 22.06 29.13 33.66
C MET A 1 21.44 29.34 32.28
N LYS A 2 22.07 30.04 31.32
CA LYS A 2 21.49 30.31 29.98
C LYS A 2 21.20 29.06 29.12
N TYR A 3 22.02 28.01 29.21
CA TYR A 3 21.84 26.78 28.41
C TYR A 3 20.70 25.88 28.91
N LEU A 4 20.31 25.99 30.18
CA LEU A 4 19.22 25.18 30.75
C LEU A 4 17.85 25.59 30.21
N LEU A 5 17.67 26.90 29.96
CA LEU A 5 16.45 27.46 29.37
C LEU A 5 16.29 27.09 27.89
N LEU A 6 17.41 26.98 27.15
CA LEU A 6 17.40 26.54 25.75
C LEU A 6 17.05 25.06 25.60
N ILE A 7 17.53 24.20 26.51
CA ILE A 7 17.21 22.76 26.50
C ILE A 7 15.73 22.50 26.81
N LEU A 8 15.14 23.25 27.75
CA LEU A 8 13.70 23.14 28.05
C LEU A 8 12.80 23.63 26.89
N LEU A 9 13.24 24.64 26.13
CA LEU A 9 12.50 25.13 24.97
C LEU A 9 12.48 24.12 23.81
N VAL A 10 13.57 23.36 23.61
CA VAL A 10 13.64 22.33 22.55
C VAL A 10 12.79 21.12 22.92
N LEU A 11 12.74 20.73 24.20
CA LEU A 11 11.92 19.60 24.65
C LEU A 11 10.41 19.89 24.59
N ALA A 12 9.98 21.14 24.75
CA ALA A 12 8.56 21.51 24.64
C ALA A 12 8.01 21.43 23.20
N PHE A 13 8.87 21.56 22.17
CA PHE A 13 8.44 21.49 20.77
C PHE A 13 8.23 20.06 20.26
N VAL A 14 8.77 19.04 20.95
CA VAL A 14 8.69 17.63 20.49
C VAL A 14 7.35 16.97 20.85
N PHE A 15 6.62 17.48 21.84
CA PHE A 15 5.37 16.86 22.32
C PHE A 15 4.08 17.41 21.67
N SER A 16 4.14 18.43 20.82
CA SER A 16 2.93 19.13 20.34
C SER A 16 2.37 18.62 19.01
N GLY A 17 2.77 17.43 18.54
CA GLY A 17 2.60 17.02 17.14
C GLY A 17 1.77 15.76 16.85
N CYS A 18 1.01 15.22 17.81
CA CYS A 18 0.13 14.08 17.56
C CYS A 18 -1.35 14.46 17.75
N GLU A 19 -1.85 15.38 16.91
CA GLU A 19 -3.28 15.53 16.69
C GLU A 19 -3.65 14.65 15.49
N GLN A 20 -3.93 13.37 15.74
CA GLN A 20 -4.54 12.53 14.72
C GLN A 20 -5.99 12.97 14.56
N ASN A 21 -6.22 13.74 13.50
CA ASN A 21 -7.52 14.03 12.93
C ASN A 21 -8.20 12.70 12.55
N SER A 22 -8.99 12.16 13.48
CA SER A 22 -9.86 11.01 13.26
C SER A 22 -11.00 11.42 12.32
N THR A 23 -10.78 11.28 11.01
CA THR A 23 -11.90 11.18 10.09
C THR A 23 -12.52 9.81 10.25
N LYS A 24 -13.52 9.77 11.13
CA LYS A 24 -14.68 8.88 11.14
C LYS A 24 -14.89 8.17 9.79
N TRP A 25 -14.39 6.95 9.65
CA TRP A 25 -14.93 6.01 8.66
C TRP A 25 -16.24 5.49 9.24
N GLN A 26 -17.34 5.81 8.55
CA GLN A 26 -18.67 5.37 8.90
C GLN A 26 -18.73 3.84 8.80
N ASP A 27 -19.05 3.24 9.93
CA ASP A 27 -19.47 1.86 10.13
C ASP A 27 -20.80 1.61 9.43
N ASN A 28 -20.77 1.30 8.12
CA ASN A 28 -21.93 0.80 7.40
C ASN A 28 -22.16 -0.69 7.71
N ASN A 29 -22.56 -0.99 8.94
CA ASN A 29 -23.02 -2.31 9.37
C ASN A 29 -24.55 -2.44 9.23
N ASP A 30 -25.05 -2.36 7.99
CA ASP A 30 -26.42 -2.74 7.63
C ASP A 30 -26.42 -3.90 6.62
N ARG A 31 -25.66 -4.97 6.91
CA ARG A 31 -25.83 -6.25 6.21
C ARG A 31 -26.90 -7.05 6.96
N PRO A 32 -28.08 -7.34 6.36
CA PRO A 32 -29.07 -8.18 7.01
C PRO A 32 -28.52 -9.59 7.22
N PRO A 33 -28.98 -10.31 8.27
CA PRO A 33 -28.55 -11.68 8.51
C PRO A 33 -28.98 -12.56 7.34
N VAL A 34 -27.99 -13.23 6.73
CA VAL A 34 -28.23 -14.30 5.77
C VAL A 34 -28.85 -15.48 6.52
N VAL A 35 -30.13 -15.73 6.24
CA VAL A 35 -30.81 -16.97 6.64
C VAL A 35 -30.34 -18.04 5.69
N TYR A 36 -29.55 -18.98 6.19
CA TYR A 36 -29.21 -20.21 5.48
C TYR A 36 -30.27 -21.25 5.81
N ASP A 37 -31.18 -21.50 4.88
CA ASP A 37 -32.01 -22.70 4.87
C ASP A 37 -31.17 -23.81 4.23
N GLY A 38 -30.77 -24.78 5.05
CA GLY A 38 -29.94 -25.91 4.65
C GLY A 38 -30.77 -27.11 4.23
N ASP A 39 -30.53 -27.58 3.02
CA ASP A 39 -30.75 -28.96 2.58
C ASP A 39 -29.47 -29.46 1.87
N ASP A 40 -28.66 -30.17 2.64
CA ASP A 40 -27.41 -30.80 2.25
C ASP A 40 -27.62 -31.89 1.17
N GLU A 41 -26.98 -31.73 0.02
CA GLU A 41 -26.66 -32.86 -0.88
C GLU A 41 -25.13 -32.89 -1.08
N TRP A 42 -24.52 -33.93 -0.49
CA TRP A 42 -23.08 -34.13 -0.39
C TRP A 42 -22.47 -34.54 -1.74
N GLY A 43 -21.81 -33.60 -2.40
CA GLY A 43 -20.81 -33.87 -3.44
C GLY A 43 -19.41 -33.77 -2.83
N ASP A 44 -18.67 -34.88 -2.83
CA ASP A 44 -17.28 -34.98 -2.38
C ASP A 44 -16.33 -34.29 -3.38
N ASP A 45 -16.36 -32.97 -3.37
CA ASP A 45 -15.41 -32.07 -4.00
C ASP A 45 -15.52 -30.71 -3.32
N GLU A 46 -15.18 -30.68 -2.01
CA GLU A 46 -14.92 -29.45 -1.29
C GLU A 46 -13.70 -28.77 -1.92
N GLU A 47 -13.95 -27.98 -2.95
CA GLU A 47 -13.04 -26.95 -3.43
C GLU A 47 -12.77 -26.06 -2.20
N GLU A 48 -11.57 -26.15 -1.65
CA GLU A 48 -11.13 -25.32 -0.53
C GLU A 48 -11.38 -23.87 -0.95
N ILE A 49 -12.41 -23.24 -0.37
CA ILE A 49 -12.72 -21.83 -0.60
C ILE A 49 -11.59 -21.05 0.07
N VAL A 50 -10.48 -20.89 -0.65
CA VAL A 50 -9.40 -19.99 -0.28
C VAL A 50 -10.02 -18.60 -0.28
N PRO A 51 -10.11 -17.91 0.87
CA PRO A 51 -10.62 -16.55 0.90
C PRO A 51 -9.83 -15.72 -0.11
N GLU A 52 -10.52 -15.12 -1.09
CA GLU A 52 -9.88 -14.25 -2.07
C GLU A 52 -9.05 -13.20 -1.31
N ASP A 53 -7.74 -13.11 -1.61
CA ASP A 53 -6.90 -12.09 -1.01
C ASP A 53 -7.43 -10.72 -1.45
N PRO A 54 -7.95 -9.90 -0.51
CA PRO A 54 -8.63 -8.65 -0.83
C PRO A 54 -7.70 -7.61 -1.48
N CYS A 55 -6.40 -7.91 -1.56
CA CYS A 55 -5.36 -6.99 -1.99
C CYS A 55 -4.73 -7.41 -3.32
N THR A 56 -5.46 -8.23 -4.07
CA THR A 56 -5.16 -8.64 -5.45
C THR A 56 -5.99 -7.84 -6.46
N THR A 57 -5.49 -7.74 -7.68
CA THR A 57 -6.23 -7.17 -8.81
C THR A 57 -5.81 -7.87 -10.09
N GLU A 58 -6.71 -7.90 -11.08
CA GLU A 58 -6.43 -8.43 -12.42
C GLU A 58 -5.46 -7.53 -13.24
N ASN A 59 -4.95 -6.45 -12.65
CA ASN A 59 -4.06 -5.53 -13.31
C ASN A 59 -2.64 -6.13 -13.52
N GLU A 60 -2.27 -6.43 -14.75
CA GLU A 60 -0.95 -7.00 -15.08
C GLU A 60 0.23 -6.12 -14.66
N GLN A 61 0.11 -4.79 -14.78
CA GLN A 61 1.17 -3.86 -14.36
C GLN A 61 1.35 -3.88 -12.84
N TRP A 62 0.24 -3.99 -12.10
CA TRP A 62 0.24 -4.16 -10.66
C TRP A 62 0.92 -5.46 -10.24
N ASN A 63 0.53 -6.58 -10.84
CA ASN A 63 1.08 -7.89 -10.51
C ASN A 63 2.60 -7.95 -10.77
N THR A 64 3.05 -7.35 -11.88
CA THR A 64 4.48 -7.20 -12.16
C THR A 64 5.18 -6.33 -11.11
N PHE A 65 4.59 -5.19 -10.76
CA PHE A 65 5.13 -4.29 -9.74
C PHE A 65 5.27 -4.98 -8.38
N MET A 66 4.25 -5.71 -7.93
CA MET A 66 4.27 -6.42 -6.66
C MET A 66 5.32 -7.52 -6.63
N ALA A 67 5.42 -8.31 -7.71
CA ALA A 67 6.46 -9.33 -7.85
C ALA A 67 7.88 -8.72 -7.79
N ASP A 68 8.11 -7.57 -8.45
CA ASP A 68 9.40 -6.87 -8.38
C ASP A 68 9.72 -6.38 -6.97
N VAL A 69 8.72 -5.88 -6.23
CA VAL A 69 8.89 -5.43 -4.84
C VAL A 69 9.23 -6.61 -3.93
N GLU A 70 8.47 -7.70 -3.99
CA GLU A 70 8.72 -8.92 -3.20
C GLU A 70 10.12 -9.48 -3.46
N ALA A 71 10.48 -9.64 -4.74
CA ALA A 71 11.79 -10.13 -5.14
C ALA A 71 12.93 -9.24 -4.62
N ALA A 72 12.72 -7.92 -4.59
CA ALA A 72 13.76 -6.99 -4.16
C ALA A 72 13.88 -6.85 -2.64
N LEU A 73 12.80 -7.11 -1.90
CA LEU A 73 12.78 -7.06 -0.44
C LEU A 73 13.13 -8.41 0.21
N GLY A 74 12.85 -9.51 -0.47
CA GLY A 74 12.99 -10.86 0.09
C GLY A 74 12.03 -11.12 1.26
N ILE A 75 10.87 -10.46 1.26
CA ILE A 75 9.80 -10.62 2.25
C ILE A 75 8.49 -10.91 1.53
N ASP A 76 7.61 -11.66 2.17
CA ASP A 76 6.23 -11.82 1.72
C ASP A 76 5.41 -10.59 2.14
N LEU A 77 4.84 -9.87 1.17
CA LEU A 77 4.07 -8.65 1.43
C LEU A 77 2.67 -8.90 1.99
N SER A 78 2.18 -10.14 1.87
CA SER A 78 0.89 -10.57 2.44
C SER A 78 0.99 -10.85 3.95
N GLU A 79 2.17 -11.24 4.43
CA GLU A 79 2.40 -11.57 5.85
C GLU A 79 2.73 -10.36 6.72
N VAL A 80 3.30 -9.30 6.13
CA VAL A 80 3.74 -8.12 6.90
C VAL A 80 2.60 -7.10 7.00
N LEU A 81 2.20 -6.78 8.23
CA LEU A 81 1.08 -5.87 8.50
C LEU A 81 1.53 -4.43 8.78
N VAL A 82 0.88 -3.47 8.13
CA VAL A 82 0.93 -2.03 8.40
C VAL A 82 -0.45 -1.62 8.90
N ASN A 83 -0.55 -1.07 10.12
CA ASN A 83 -1.83 -0.67 10.73
C ASN A 83 -2.89 -1.79 10.82
N GLY A 84 -2.47 -3.06 10.84
CA GLY A 84 -3.36 -4.22 10.90
C GLY A 84 -3.77 -4.79 9.55
N GLU A 85 -3.28 -4.24 8.44
CA GLU A 85 -3.54 -4.71 7.08
C GLU A 85 -2.22 -5.09 6.38
N PRO A 86 -2.21 -6.10 5.49
CA PRO A 86 -1.03 -6.43 4.69
C PRO A 86 -0.45 -5.22 3.93
N ILE A 87 0.88 -5.20 3.75
CA ILE A 87 1.54 -4.16 2.95
C ILE A 87 0.95 -4.12 1.53
N SER A 88 0.60 -5.28 0.96
CA SER A 88 -0.03 -5.37 -0.37
C SER A 88 -1.27 -4.48 -0.48
N CYS A 89 -2.13 -4.47 0.54
CA CYS A 89 -3.33 -3.65 0.62
C CYS A 89 -3.02 -2.15 0.69
N SER A 90 -2.05 -1.80 1.52
CA SER A 90 -1.63 -0.40 1.66
C SER A 90 -1.04 0.16 0.36
N ILE A 91 -0.32 -0.66 -0.40
CA ILE A 91 0.17 -0.28 -1.72
C ILE A 91 -1.00 -0.23 -2.72
N LEU A 92 -1.99 -1.13 -2.61
CA LEU A 92 -3.12 -1.18 -3.55
C LEU A 92 -3.96 0.10 -3.46
N ALA A 93 -4.14 0.63 -2.25
CA ALA A 93 -4.76 1.94 -2.06
C ALA A 93 -4.06 3.06 -2.86
N CYS A 94 -2.73 3.02 -2.97
CA CYS A 94 -2.00 3.97 -3.82
C CYS A 94 -2.32 3.82 -5.31
N LEU A 95 -2.61 2.61 -5.78
CA LEU A 95 -3.02 2.34 -7.14
C LEU A 95 -4.42 2.89 -7.40
N GLU A 96 -5.39 2.52 -6.57
CA GLU A 96 -6.81 2.87 -6.77
C GLU A 96 -7.04 4.37 -6.83
N GLU A 97 -6.38 5.13 -5.94
CA GLU A 97 -6.52 6.59 -5.90
C GLU A 97 -5.82 7.31 -7.07
N ASN A 98 -4.83 6.67 -7.70
CA ASN A 98 -3.87 7.34 -8.59
C ASN A 98 -3.61 6.63 -9.91
N TYR A 99 -4.47 5.68 -10.30
CA TYR A 99 -4.25 4.78 -11.44
C TYR A 99 -3.95 5.49 -12.77
N ASN A 100 -4.36 6.75 -12.92
CA ASN A 100 -4.18 7.55 -14.15
C ASN A 100 -3.10 8.64 -14.01
N ASN A 101 -2.32 8.64 -12.94
CA ASN A 101 -1.29 9.65 -12.70
C ASN A 101 -0.04 9.05 -12.04
N HIS A 102 0.96 8.78 -12.87
CA HIS A 102 2.24 8.20 -12.44
C HIS A 102 2.90 9.00 -11.31
N GLY A 103 2.89 10.33 -11.41
CA GLY A 103 3.49 11.20 -10.39
C GLY A 103 2.79 11.08 -9.04
N LYS A 104 1.45 11.00 -9.02
CA LYS A 104 0.70 10.79 -7.79
C LYS A 104 0.89 9.38 -7.22
N PHE A 105 0.92 8.35 -8.07
CA PHE A 105 1.22 6.98 -7.64
C PHE A 105 2.59 6.92 -6.94
N VAL A 106 3.65 7.42 -7.60
CA VAL A 106 5.00 7.45 -7.02
C VAL A 106 5.05 8.27 -5.73
N SER A 107 4.32 9.40 -5.68
CA SER A 107 4.22 10.21 -4.46
C SER A 107 3.52 9.46 -3.32
N CYS A 108 2.44 8.72 -3.61
CA CYS A 108 1.74 7.91 -2.61
C CYS A 108 2.66 6.83 -2.04
N ILE A 109 3.37 6.09 -2.90
CA ILE A 109 4.38 5.11 -2.49
C ILE A 109 5.48 5.77 -1.65
N ALA A 110 5.88 6.99 -2.00
CA ALA A 110 6.89 7.71 -1.22
C ALA A 110 6.40 8.05 0.20
N HIS A 111 5.15 8.48 0.35
CA HIS A 111 4.54 8.71 1.67
C HIS A 111 4.41 7.41 2.46
N LEU A 112 3.83 6.38 1.86
CA LEU A 112 3.65 5.08 2.49
C LEU A 112 4.98 4.48 2.99
N THR A 113 6.00 4.47 2.14
CA THR A 113 7.34 3.95 2.52
C THR A 113 8.04 4.81 3.58
N ASN A 114 7.78 6.11 3.65
CA ASN A 114 8.27 6.93 4.75
C ASN A 114 7.61 6.53 6.08
N ASP A 115 6.31 6.26 6.06
CA ASP A 115 5.58 5.88 7.27
C ASP A 115 5.96 4.46 7.71
N MET A 116 6.18 3.53 6.78
CA MET A 116 6.72 2.20 7.09
C MET A 116 8.12 2.25 7.70
N VAL A 117 8.99 3.17 7.25
CA VAL A 117 10.31 3.38 7.88
C VAL A 117 10.17 3.94 9.30
N LYS A 118 9.27 4.91 9.51
CA LYS A 118 9.02 5.47 10.85
C LYS A 118 8.45 4.40 11.81
N ALA A 119 7.60 3.51 11.30
CA ALA A 119 7.04 2.39 12.04
C ALA A 119 8.05 1.25 12.28
N GLY A 120 9.23 1.29 11.66
CA GLY A 120 10.25 0.24 11.79
C GLY A 120 9.95 -1.03 10.99
N ILE A 121 8.98 -0.98 10.07
CA ILE A 121 8.53 -2.12 9.27
C ILE A 121 9.53 -2.42 8.15
N ILE A 122 10.07 -1.37 7.52
CA ILE A 122 11.12 -1.48 6.52
C ILE A 122 12.31 -0.59 6.88
N THR A 123 13.48 -0.93 6.35
CA THR A 123 14.68 -0.10 6.44
C THR A 123 14.67 1.03 5.42
N GLY A 124 15.50 2.06 5.64
CA GLY A 124 15.70 3.13 4.66
C GLY A 124 16.23 2.63 3.30
N LYS A 125 16.99 1.52 3.29
CA LYS A 125 17.45 0.86 2.06
C LYS A 125 16.28 0.25 1.28
N GLN A 126 15.42 -0.51 1.97
CA GLN A 126 14.22 -1.12 1.39
C GLN A 126 13.26 -0.05 0.85
N LYS A 127 13.06 1.06 1.57
CA LYS A 127 12.33 2.23 1.06
C LYS A 127 12.89 2.70 -0.30
N GLY A 128 14.21 2.87 -0.40
CA GLY A 128 14.85 3.33 -1.64
C GLY A 128 14.61 2.39 -2.81
N VAL A 129 14.62 1.08 -2.55
CA VAL A 129 14.31 0.04 -3.55
C VAL A 129 12.86 0.15 -4.02
N ILE A 130 11.88 0.19 -3.11
CA ILE A 130 10.45 0.29 -3.46
C ILE A 130 10.19 1.56 -4.28
N GLN A 131 10.73 2.71 -3.85
CA GLN A 131 10.56 3.98 -4.57
C GLN A 131 11.21 3.95 -5.96
N SER A 132 12.34 3.27 -6.12
CA SER A 132 12.98 3.08 -7.41
C SER A 132 12.14 2.23 -8.36
N ILE A 133 11.55 1.14 -7.86
CA ILE A 133 10.65 0.27 -8.63
C ILE A 133 9.40 1.07 -9.04
N ALA A 134 8.79 1.81 -8.11
CA ALA A 134 7.63 2.64 -8.41
C ALA A 134 7.90 3.69 -9.49
N GLY A 135 9.06 4.39 -9.42
CA GLY A 135 9.45 5.36 -10.43
C GLY A 135 9.81 4.76 -11.79
N ALA A 136 10.23 3.49 -11.83
CA ALA A 136 10.49 2.77 -13.07
C ALA A 136 9.21 2.18 -13.70
N SER A 137 8.19 1.88 -12.89
CA SER A 137 6.94 1.23 -13.31
C SER A 137 6.17 2.04 -14.35
N ASP A 138 5.28 1.38 -15.09
CA ASP A 138 4.35 2.01 -16.04
C ASP A 138 2.98 2.36 -15.44
N ILE A 139 2.79 2.10 -14.14
CA ILE A 139 1.57 2.44 -13.41
C ILE A 139 1.32 3.95 -13.50
N GLY A 140 0.09 4.35 -13.84
CA GLY A 140 -0.27 5.77 -13.94
C GLY A 140 0.27 6.48 -15.17
N LYS A 141 0.98 5.78 -16.08
CA LYS A 141 1.35 6.36 -17.38
C LYS A 141 0.21 6.13 -18.37
N PRO A 142 -0.04 7.07 -19.29
CA PRO A 142 -0.94 6.80 -20.40
C PRO A 142 -0.40 5.58 -21.16
N VAL A 143 -1.28 4.64 -21.51
CA VAL A 143 -0.95 3.50 -22.37
C VAL A 143 -0.24 4.04 -23.59
N GLN A 144 1.06 3.76 -23.71
CA GLN A 144 1.82 4.13 -24.88
C GLN A 144 1.31 3.22 -26.00
N THR A 145 0.31 3.70 -26.74
CA THR A 145 0.01 3.14 -28.05
C THR A 145 1.32 3.12 -28.81
N ILE A 146 1.65 1.97 -29.39
CA ILE A 146 2.92 1.70 -30.05
C ILE A 146 3.01 2.57 -31.31
N GLY A 147 3.25 3.87 -31.11
CA GLY A 147 3.27 4.91 -32.12
C GLY A 147 4.72 5.34 -32.32
N ALA A 148 5.36 4.74 -33.31
CA ALA A 148 6.52 5.25 -34.03
C ALA A 148 7.52 6.09 -33.21
N LYS A 149 8.49 5.44 -32.55
CA LYS A 149 9.74 6.12 -32.16
C LYS A 149 10.48 6.57 -33.42
N GLY A 150 10.18 7.78 -33.89
CA GLY A 150 11.00 8.50 -34.85
C GLY A 150 12.39 8.70 -34.25
N LYS A 151 13.39 8.04 -34.83
CA LYS A 151 14.81 8.32 -34.61
C LYS A 151 15.05 9.81 -34.80
N LYS A 152 15.41 10.53 -33.74
CA LYS A 152 16.07 11.83 -33.89
C LYS A 152 17.42 11.56 -34.56
N LYS A 153 17.57 12.06 -35.79
CA LYS A 153 18.85 12.18 -36.48
C LYS A 153 19.66 13.32 -35.88
#